data_AF-A0A945E340-F1
#
_entry.id   AF-A0A945E340-F1
#
_cell.length_a   1.000
_cell.length_b   1.000
_cell.length_c   1.000
_cell.angle_alpha   90.00
_cell.angle_beta   90.00
_cell.angle_gamma   90.00
#
_symmetry.space_group_name_H-M   'P 1'
#
loop_
_entity.id
_entity.type
_entity.pdbx_description
1 polymer ?
#
loop_
_entity_poly.entity_id
_entity_poly.type
_entity_poly.pdbx_seq_one_letter_code
_entity_poly.pdbx_strand_id
1 'polypeptide(L)' 'EAVFIFPWATRLEVYDVFGLVEMAIFIFILALGLFYAWRKRLLRWI' A
#
# COMPACT_ATOMS: atom_id res chain seq x y z
N GLU A 1 -1.85 6.97 8.92
CA GLU A 1 -0.89 5.87 8.64
C GLU A 1 0.12 6.17 7.52
N ALA A 2 0.14 7.38 6.93
CA ALA A 2 1.12 7.78 5.92
C ALA A 2 2.57 7.99 6.45
N VAL A 3 2.78 7.93 7.77
CA VAL A 3 4.09 8.04 8.41
C VAL A 3 5.01 6.85 8.09
N PHE A 4 4.44 5.67 7.78
CA PHE A 4 5.21 4.48 7.44
C PHE A 4 5.86 4.53 6.05
N ILE A 5 5.51 5.50 5.21
CA ILE A 5 6.07 5.66 3.85
C ILE A 5 7.45 6.35 3.89
N PHE A 6 7.72 7.17 4.92
CA PHE A 6 8.95 7.97 5.05
C PHE A 6 10.27 7.17 5.16
N PRO A 7 10.38 6.08 5.95
CA PRO A 7 11.63 5.30 6.01
C PRO A 7 11.88 4.46 4.74
N TRP A 8 10.83 4.17 3.95
CA TRP A 8 10.94 3.41 2.71
C TRP A 8 11.41 4.30 1.54
N ALA A 9 10.86 5.52 1.43
CA ALA A 9 11.27 6.48 0.40
C ALA A 9 12.74 6.93 0.50
N THR A 10 13.31 6.92 1.71
CA THR A 10 14.70 7.33 1.97
C THR A 10 15.74 6.23 1.74
N ARG A 11 15.32 4.97 1.54
CA ARG A 11 16.20 3.82 1.29
C ARG A 11 16.09 3.27 -0.15
N LEU A 12 15.28 3.92 -1.00
CA LEU A 12 15.09 3.55 -2.41
C LEU A 12 16.39 3.55 -3.23
N GLU A 13 17.34 4.44 -2.92
CA GLU A 13 18.64 4.51 -3.62
C GLU A 13 19.54 3.27 -3.42
N VAL A 14 19.28 2.44 -2.41
CA VAL A 14 20.15 1.28 -2.10
C VAL A 14 19.60 -0.03 -2.68
N TYR A 15 18.30 -0.09 -2.99
CA TYR A 15 17.62 -1.35 -3.28
C TYR A 15 17.21 -1.55 -4.75
N ASP A 16 17.45 -0.59 -5.65
CA ASP A 16 17.22 -0.67 -7.10
C ASP A 16 15.89 -1.41 -7.44
N VAL A 17 15.97 -2.66 -7.91
CA VAL A 17 14.81 -3.51 -8.25
C VAL A 17 14.01 -4.01 -7.03
N PHE A 18 14.67 -4.27 -5.89
CA PHE A 18 14.02 -4.79 -4.68
C PHE A 18 13.06 -3.76 -4.08
N GLY A 19 13.44 -2.48 -4.10
CA GLY A 19 12.56 -1.39 -3.68
C GLY A 19 11.29 -1.33 -4.55
N LEU A 20 11.43 -1.45 -5.87
CA LEU A 20 10.30 -1.45 -6.80
C LEU A 20 9.30 -2.58 -6.50
N VAL A 21 9.81 -3.78 -6.17
CA VAL A 21 8.99 -4.95 -5.83
C VAL A 21 8.24 -4.75 -4.51
N GLU A 22 8.90 -4.23 -3.47
CA GLU A 22 8.24 -3.90 -2.21
C GLU A 22 7.14 -2.85 -2.39
N MET A 23 7.38 -1.83 -3.21
CA MET A 23 6.38 -0.81 -3.53
C MET A 23 5.15 -1.41 -4.21
N ALA A 24 5.38 -2.28 -5.19
CA ALA A 24 4.31 -2.95 -5.91
C ALA A 24 3.47 -3.85 -5.00
N ILE A 25 4.12 -4.60 -4.09
CA ILE A 25 3.45 -5.44 -3.09
C ILE A 25 2.59 -4.58 -2.15
N PHE A 26 3.13 -3.44 -1.67
CA PHE A 26 2.40 -2.55 -0.78
C PHE A 26 1.14 -1.97 -1.44
N ILE A 27 1.28 -1.48 -2.68
CA ILE A 27 0.16 -0.97 -3.48
C ILE A 27 -0.88 -2.08 -3.71
N PHE A 28 -0.42 -3.30 -3.99
CA PHE A 28 -1.30 -4.45 -4.20
C PHE A 28 -2.11 -4.81 -2.94
N ILE A 29 -1.49 -4.79 -1.76
CA ILE A 29 -2.18 -5.03 -0.48
C ILE A 29 -3.24 -3.95 -0.23
N LEU A 30 -2.92 -2.67 -0.46
CA LEU A 30 -3.89 -1.58 -0.34
C LEU A 30 -5.06 -1.73 -1.33
N ALA A 31 -4.76 -2.09 -2.58
CA ALA A 31 -5.78 -2.33 -3.60
C ALA A 31 -6.70 -3.50 -3.22
N LEU A 32 -6.16 -4.58 -2.66
CA LEU A 32 -6.95 -5.69 -2.13
C LEU A 32 -7.82 -5.28 -0.94
N GLY A 33 -7.29 -4.47 -0.02
CA GLY A 33 -8.05 -3.92 1.11
C GLY A 33 -9.22 -3.05 0.63
N LEU A 34 -8.96 -2.17 -0.33
CA LEU A 34 -9.99 -1.33 -0.95
C LEU A 34 -11.01 -2.17 -1.72
N PHE A 35 -10.57 -3.17 -2.48
CA PHE A 35 -11.45 -4.10 -3.20
C PHE A 35 -12.34 -4.89 -2.23
N TYR A 36 -11.78 -5.32 -1.09
CA TYR A 36 -12.54 -6.00 -0.05
C TYR A 36 -13.58 -5.07 0.60
N ALA A 37 -13.20 -3.84 0.94
CA ALA A 37 -14.10 -2.82 1.47
C ALA A 37 -15.21 -2.47 0.47
N TRP A 38 -14.87 -2.38 -0.82
CA TRP A 38 -15.80 -2.15 -1.92
C TRP A 38 -16.79 -3.32 -2.07
N ARG A 39 -16.30 -4.56 -2.06
CA ARG A 39 -17.14 -5.75 -2.21
C ARG A 39 -18.08 -5.96 -1.03
N LYS A 40 -17.72 -5.50 0.16
CA LYS A 40 -18.61 -5.53 1.33
C LYS A 40 -19.66 -4.42 1.37
N ARG A 41 -19.69 -3.45 0.42
CA ARG A 41 -20.62 -2.29 0.42
C ARG A 41 -20.93 -1.80 1.84
N LEU A 42 -19.89 -1.63 2.67
CA LEU A 42 -20.01 -1.15 4.05
C LEU A 42 -20.24 0.36 4.12
N LEU A 43 -20.60 0.99 3.00
CA LEU A 43 -21.15 2.34 2.94
C LEU A 43 -22.61 2.38 3.41
N ARG A 44 -23.00 1.53 4.36
CA ARG A 44 -24.20 1.79 5.17
C ARG A 44 -23.72 2.58 6.37
N TRP A 45 -23.75 3.90 6.19
CA TRP A 45 -23.85 4.85 7.28
C TRP A 45 -25.10 4.49 8.09
N ILE A 46 -24.92 4.27 9.39
CA ILE A 46 -26.01 4.38 10.37
C ILE A 46 -26.36 5.85 10.53
#